data_AF-A0A971DT75-F1
#
_entry.id   AF-A0A971DT75-F1
#
_cell.length_a   1.000
_cell.length_b   1.000
_cell.length_c   1.000
_cell.angle_alpha   90.00
_cell.angle_beta   90.00
_cell.angle_gamma   90.00
#
_symmetry.space_group_name_H-M   'P 1'
#
loop_
_entity.id
_entity.type
_entity.pdbx_description
1 polymer ?
#
loop_
_entity_poly.entity_id
_entity_poly.type
_entity_poly.pdbx_seq_one_letter_code
_entity_poly.pdbx_strand_id
1 'polypeptide(L)' 'MLKSDNNKQSKPIESLSYQIAELSETDQLNDELLAVITAAIAASLNRSIHSIVVRSIRIIADSSPVWNRAARRELTIPWF' A
#
# COMPACT_ATOMS: atom_id res chain seq x y z
N MET A 1 28.95 -31.13 4.74
CA MET A 1 27.83 -31.21 3.77
C MET A 1 26.52 -31.33 4.55
N LEU A 2 25.95 -30.21 5.00
CA LEU A 2 24.67 -30.18 5.72
C LEU A 2 23.64 -29.53 4.79
N LYS A 3 22.59 -30.30 4.48
CA LYS A 3 21.57 -29.97 3.49
C LYS A 3 20.68 -28.84 3.99
N SER A 4 20.26 -28.04 3.02
CA SER A 4 19.37 -26.90 3.14
C SER A 4 17.94 -27.36 3.46
N ASP A 5 17.43 -27.03 4.64
CA ASP A 5 16.03 -27.26 5.00
C ASP A 5 15.35 -25.92 5.28
N ASN A 6 14.66 -25.36 4.29
CA ASN A 6 13.63 -24.34 4.50
C ASN A 6 12.57 -24.42 3.39
N ASN A 7 11.93 -25.59 3.26
CA ASN A 7 10.66 -25.71 2.56
C ASN A 7 9.54 -25.10 3.44
N LYS A 8 9.31 -23.79 3.32
CA LYS A 8 8.01 -23.22 3.71
C LYS A 8 7.04 -23.47 2.57
N GLN A 9 6.31 -24.58 2.67
CA GLN A 9 5.15 -24.87 1.84
C GLN A 9 4.12 -23.74 2.04
N SER A 10 4.12 -22.74 1.14
CA SER A 10 3.07 -21.72 1.12
C SER A 10 1.83 -22.36 0.53
N LYS A 11 0.78 -22.49 1.35
CA LYS A 11 -0.53 -23.00 0.94
C LYS A 11 -1.03 -22.18 -0.27
N PRO A 12 -1.69 -22.81 -1.25
CA PRO A 12 -2.22 -22.08 -2.40
C PRO A 12 -3.25 -21.07 -1.90
N ILE A 13 -3.13 -19.82 -2.34
CA ILE A 13 -4.08 -18.76 -2.00
C ILE A 13 -5.41 -19.13 -2.67
N GLU A 14 -6.40 -19.53 -1.87
CA GLU A 14 -7.76 -19.83 -2.35
C GLU A 14 -8.29 -18.64 -3.14
N SER A 15 -8.79 -18.92 -4.36
CA SER A 15 -9.25 -17.93 -5.31
C SER A 15 -10.53 -17.25 -4.79
N LEU A 16 -10.37 -16.13 -4.10
CA LEU A 16 -11.48 -15.23 -3.79
C LEU A 16 -11.96 -14.56 -5.08
N SER A 17 -13.15 -14.98 -5.54
CA SER A 17 -13.89 -14.33 -6.63
C SER A 17 -14.11 -12.85 -6.27
N TYR A 18 -13.44 -11.95 -7.00
CA TYR A 18 -13.61 -10.52 -6.84
C TYR A 18 -13.85 -9.88 -8.21
N GLN A 19 -14.74 -8.90 -8.25
CA GLN A 19 -14.99 -8.09 -9.43
C GLN A 19 -13.92 -7.00 -9.50
N ILE A 20 -13.16 -6.99 -10.58
CA ILE A 20 -12.14 -5.98 -10.87
C ILE A 20 -12.89 -4.73 -11.34
N ALA A 21 -12.87 -3.66 -10.56
CA ALA A 21 -13.36 -2.37 -11.02
C ALA A 21 -12.28 -1.74 -11.91
N GLU A 22 -12.63 -1.42 -13.16
CA GLU A 22 -11.76 -0.73 -14.10
C GLU A 22 -11.42 0.68 -13.59
N LEU A 23 -10.13 0.97 -13.49
CA LEU A 23 -9.61 2.32 -13.26
C LEU A 23 -9.77 3.13 -14.55
N SER A 24 -10.42 4.28 -14.47
CA SER A 24 -10.63 5.17 -15.63
C SER A 24 -9.32 5.84 -16.04
N GLU A 25 -9.09 6.00 -17.34
CA GLU A 25 -7.81 6.45 -17.95
C GLU A 25 -7.28 7.83 -17.48
N THR A 26 -8.05 8.60 -16.70
CA THR A 26 -7.57 9.84 -16.05
C THR A 26 -6.65 9.61 -14.85
N ASP A 27 -6.42 8.35 -14.46
CA ASP A 27 -5.73 7.93 -13.22
C ASP A 27 -4.23 7.62 -13.37
N GLN A 28 -3.54 8.10 -14.42
CA GLN A 28 -2.09 7.82 -14.64
C GLN A 28 -1.19 8.15 -13.44
N LEU A 29 -1.58 9.11 -12.60
CA LEU A 29 -0.87 9.47 -11.37
C LEU A 29 -0.93 8.36 -10.30
N ASN A 30 -1.91 7.46 -10.40
CA ASN A 30 -2.15 6.41 -9.41
C ASN A 30 -1.23 5.20 -9.61
N ASP A 31 -0.76 4.90 -10.83
CA ASP A 31 0.02 3.69 -11.10
C ASP A 31 1.44 3.77 -10.53
N GLU A 32 2.15 4.88 -10.76
CA GLU A 32 3.49 5.09 -10.20
C GLU A 32 3.45 5.12 -8.66
N LEU A 33 2.46 5.81 -8.11
CA LEU A 33 2.25 5.89 -6.66
C LEU A 33 1.95 4.49 -6.08
N LEU A 34 1.07 3.74 -6.74
CA LEU A 34 0.72 2.38 -6.36
C LEU A 34 1.94 1.45 -6.40
N ALA A 35 2.80 1.57 -7.41
CA ALA A 35 4.03 0.80 -7.54
C ALA A 35 5.00 1.08 -6.39
N VAL A 36 5.24 2.36 -6.07
CA VAL A 36 6.13 2.77 -4.97
C VAL A 36 5.59 2.29 -3.62
N ILE A 37 4.28 2.46 -3.37
CA ILE A 37 3.64 1.97 -2.14
C ILE A 37 3.78 0.45 -2.03
N THR A 38 3.52 -0.28 -3.11
CA THR A 38 3.63 -1.74 -3.13
C THR A 38 5.06 -2.20 -2.86
N ALA A 39 6.06 -1.55 -3.47
CA ALA A 39 7.47 -1.84 -3.23
C ALA A 39 7.89 -1.56 -1.78
N ALA A 40 7.44 -0.43 -1.20
CA ALA A 40 7.71 -0.09 0.19
C ALA A 40 7.12 -1.12 1.17
N ILE A 41 5.90 -1.60 0.90
CA ILE A 41 5.25 -2.66 1.71
C ILE A 41 6.01 -3.99 1.55
N ALA A 42 6.42 -4.34 0.32
CA ALA A 42 7.20 -5.55 0.06
C ALA A 42 8.52 -5.55 0.85
N ALA A 43 9.24 -4.43 0.81
CA ALA A 43 10.47 -4.24 1.57
C ALA A 43 10.22 -4.31 3.08
N SER A 44 9.16 -3.66 3.58
CA SER A 44 8.82 -3.62 5.00
C SER A 44 8.45 -5.00 5.57
N LEU A 45 7.82 -5.85 4.75
CA LEU A 45 7.44 -7.21 5.12
C LEU A 45 8.54 -8.25 4.80
N ASN A 46 9.67 -7.80 4.25
CA ASN A 46 10.76 -8.64 3.75
C ASN A 46 10.26 -9.74 2.78
N ARG A 47 9.26 -9.38 1.96
CA ARG A 47 8.58 -10.23 0.98
C ARG A 47 8.91 -9.77 -0.44
N SER A 48 8.77 -10.69 -1.38
CA SER A 48 8.91 -10.36 -2.79
C SER A 48 7.67 -9.65 -3.33
N ILE A 49 7.87 -8.73 -4.29
CA ILE A 49 6.81 -7.92 -4.92
C ILE A 49 5.71 -8.80 -5.52
N HIS A 50 6.08 -9.90 -6.19
CA HIS A 50 5.13 -10.84 -6.81
C HIS A 50 4.21 -11.57 -5.81
N SER A 51 4.47 -11.45 -4.50
CA SER A 51 3.62 -12.04 -3.46
C SER A 51 2.57 -11.08 -2.90
N ILE A 52 2.55 -9.82 -3.38
CA ILE A 52 1.60 -8.79 -2.94
C ILE A 52 0.65 -8.48 -4.09
N VAL A 53 -0.66 -8.48 -3.77
CA VAL A 53 -1.73 -8.14 -4.71
C VAL A 53 -2.54 -7.01 -4.10
N VAL A 54 -2.58 -5.86 -4.77
CA VAL A 54 -3.42 -4.73 -4.35
C VAL A 54 -4.82 -4.92 -4.93
N ARG A 55 -5.82 -5.01 -4.04
CA ARG A 55 -7.22 -5.30 -4.42
C ARG A 55 -8.05 -4.05 -4.68
N SER A 56 -7.76 -2.96 -3.97
CA SER A 56 -8.51 -1.71 -4.08
C SER A 56 -7.67 -0.56 -3.54
N ILE A 57 -7.74 0.58 -4.21
CA ILE A 57 -7.16 1.84 -3.73
C ILE A 57 -8.27 2.88 -3.64
N ARG A 58 -8.25 3.65 -2.55
CA ARG A 58 -9.13 4.81 -2.37
C ARG A 58 -8.29 5.95 -1.85
N ILE A 59 -8.16 7.00 -2.67
CA ILE A 59 -7.57 8.26 -2.22
C ILE A 59 -8.62 9.01 -1.41
N ILE A 60 -8.31 9.29 -0.15
CA ILE A 60 -9.18 10.08 0.71
C ILE A 60 -8.79 11.53 0.49
N ALA A 61 -9.66 12.30 -0.17
CA ALA A 61 -9.48 13.74 -0.27
C ALA A 61 -9.56 14.34 1.14
N ASP A 62 -8.56 15.15 1.50
CA ASP A 62 -8.64 15.87 2.74
C ASP A 62 -9.75 16.93 2.68
N SER A 63 -10.57 16.99 3.74
CA SER A 63 -11.67 17.95 3.86
C SER A 63 -11.21 19.41 3.93
N SER A 64 -9.92 19.62 4.16
CA SER A 64 -9.31 20.93 4.37
C SER A 64 -7.91 20.94 3.76
N PRO A 65 -7.46 22.07 3.18
CA PRO A 65 -6.17 22.12 2.50
C PRO A 65 -5.00 21.92 3.48
N VAL A 66 -3.84 21.50 2.95
CA VAL A 66 -2.65 21.12 3.74
C VAL A 66 -2.24 22.21 4.73
N TRP A 67 -2.24 23.48 4.31
CA TRP A 67 -1.88 24.62 5.16
C TRP A 67 -2.82 24.79 6.37
N ASN A 68 -4.13 24.56 6.18
CA ASN A 68 -5.11 24.61 7.26
C ASN A 68 -4.87 23.48 8.28
N ARG A 69 -4.53 22.28 7.81
CA ARG A 69 -4.22 21.15 8.70
C ARG A 69 -2.90 21.35 9.46
N ALA A 70 -1.88 21.89 8.79
CA ALA A 70 -0.60 22.22 9.41
C ALA A 70 -0.77 23.26 10.52
N ALA A 71 -1.50 24.35 10.25
CA ALA A 71 -1.80 25.38 11.23
C ALA A 71 -2.56 24.81 12.45
N ARG A 72 -3.57 23.96 12.22
CA ARG A 72 -4.30 23.30 13.33
C ARG A 72 -3.39 22.41 14.16
N ARG A 73 -2.50 21.64 13.53
CA ARG A 73 -1.51 20.83 14.24
C ARG A 73 -0.60 21.69 15.10
N GLU A 74 -0.06 22.76 14.53
CA GLU A 74 0.83 23.71 15.21
C GLU A 74 0.16 24.41 16.39
N LEU A 75 -1.11 24.79 16.23
CA LEU A 75 -1.92 25.37 17.32
C LEU A 75 -2.21 24.38 18.46
N THR A 76 -2.29 23.08 18.16
CA THR A 76 -2.56 22.04 19.16
C THR A 76 -1.31 21.51 19.87
N ILE A 77 -0.10 21.96 19.49
CA ILE A 77 1.11 21.61 20.24
C ILE A 77 1.16 22.53 21.47
N PRO A 78 0.99 22.01 22.70
CA PRO A 78 1.21 22.82 23.89
C PRO A 78 2.70 23.18 23.96
N TRP A 79 2.99 24.44 24.29
CA TRP A 79 4.34 24.97 24.50
C TRP A 79 4.96 24.42 25.79
N PHE A 80 5.31 23.12 25.82
CA PHE A 80 6.06 22.52 26.91
C PHE A 80 7.18 21.62 26.40
#